data_AF-A0A535W770-F1
#
_entry.id   AF-A0A535W770-F1
#
_cell.length_a   1.000
_cell.length_b   1.000
_cell.length_c   1.000
_cell.angle_alpha   90.00
_cell.angle_beta   90.00
_cell.angle_gamma   90.00
#
_symmetry.space_group_name_H-M   'P 1'
#
loop_
_entity.id
_entity.type
_entity.pdbx_description
1 polymer ?
#
loop_
_entity_poly.entity_id
_entity_poly.type
_entity_poly.pdbx_seq_one_letter_code
_entity_poly.pdbx_strand_id
1 'polypeptide(L)'
;MVHTYSSIVSQRARWVSAWAWQRRKILGAQPQQLLAALDPAWREPASHLLQAWNQAVRASSVVENWHSIVRPHLAVHRSLSAGMLARLSVWHNHRVAPRGLHKGLSPLQRSGLQQPPVDWLEVLGYVAPAA
;
A
#
# COMPACT_ATOMS: atom_id res chain seq x y z
N MET A 1 -19.15 -4.62 43.40
CA MET A 1 -17.81 -5.06 42.96
C MET A 1 -17.80 -5.03 41.44
N VAL A 2 -17.45 -3.87 40.85
CA VAL A 2 -17.28 -3.68 39.40
C VAL A 2 -16.10 -2.72 39.26
N HIS A 3 -14.96 -3.20 38.76
CA HIS A 3 -13.85 -2.36 38.35
C HIS A 3 -13.85 -2.31 36.82
N THR A 4 -14.55 -1.31 36.29
CA THR A 4 -14.48 -0.91 34.88
C THR A 4 -13.16 -0.15 34.68
N TYR A 5 -12.10 -0.86 34.31
CA TYR A 5 -10.86 -0.26 33.82
C TYR A 5 -11.10 0.32 32.41
N SER A 6 -11.60 1.55 32.34
CA SER A 6 -11.61 2.35 31.11
C SER A 6 -10.41 3.30 31.13
N SER A 7 -9.22 2.80 30.75
CA SER A 7 -8.06 3.66 30.54
C SER A 7 -8.16 4.37 29.19
N ILE A 8 -8.76 5.55 29.19
CA ILE A 8 -8.68 6.48 28.06
C ILE A 8 -7.20 6.83 27.89
N VAL A 9 -6.58 6.33 26.83
CA VAL A 9 -5.25 6.77 26.40
C VAL A 9 -5.28 8.30 26.33
N SER A 10 -4.36 8.97 27.01
CA SER A 10 -4.32 10.43 26.99
C SER A 10 -4.12 10.92 25.55
N GLN A 11 -4.76 12.02 25.19
CA GLN A 11 -4.69 12.56 23.82
C GLN A 11 -3.23 12.80 23.41
N ARG A 12 -2.38 13.28 24.35
CA ARG A 12 -0.93 13.46 24.16
C ARG A 12 -0.21 12.16 23.79
N ALA A 13 -0.52 11.04 24.44
CA ALA A 13 0.12 9.76 24.12
C ALA A 13 -0.21 9.32 22.68
N ARG A 14 -1.46 9.50 22.23
CA ARG A 14 -1.85 9.24 20.82
C ARG A 14 -1.07 10.10 19.84
N TRP A 15 -0.92 11.39 20.12
CA TRP A 15 -0.19 12.32 19.26
C TRP A 15 1.31 11.98 19.16
N VAL A 16 1.95 11.63 20.28
CA VAL A 16 3.37 11.25 20.30
C VAL A 16 3.62 9.96 19.51
N SER A 17 2.76 8.95 19.69
CA SER A 17 2.85 7.69 18.92
C SER A 17 2.62 7.90 17.43
N ALA A 18 1.64 8.72 17.04
CA ALA A 18 1.37 9.05 15.64
C ALA A 18 2.53 9.86 15.01
N TRP A 19 3.06 10.85 15.74
CA TRP A 19 4.20 11.66 15.32
C TRP A 19 5.46 10.82 15.13
N ALA A 20 5.78 9.94 16.08
CA ALA A 20 6.93 9.05 16.01
C ALA A 20 6.80 8.06 14.84
N TRP A 21 5.59 7.54 14.59
CA TRP A 21 5.31 6.67 13.44
C TRP A 21 5.50 7.39 12.09
N GLN A 22 5.03 8.64 11.98
CA GLN A 22 5.18 9.44 10.77
C GLN A 22 6.65 9.75 10.47
N ARG A 23 7.48 9.91 11.50
CA ARG A 23 8.91 10.23 11.38
C ARG A 23 9.84 9.02 11.52
N ARG A 24 9.33 7.79 11.47
CA ARG A 24 10.10 6.56 11.70
C ARG A 24 11.38 6.40 10.86
N LYS A 25 11.39 6.90 9.62
CA LYS A 25 12.57 6.87 8.73
C LYS A 25 13.68 7.84 9.16
N ILE A 26 13.31 8.96 9.78
CA ILE A 26 14.25 9.97 10.30
C ILE A 26 14.76 9.56 11.68
N LEU A 27 13.92 8.89 12.47
CA LEU A 27 14.24 8.49 13.83
C LEU A 27 15.13 7.25 13.93
N GLY A 28 15.37 6.53 12.82
CA GLY A 28 16.21 5.32 12.79
C GLY A 28 15.72 4.16 13.69
N ALA A 29 14.59 4.33 14.39
CA ALA A 29 14.15 3.45 15.44
C ALA A 29 13.47 2.22 14.84
N GLN A 30 14.08 1.06 15.06
CA GLN A 30 13.42 -0.22 14.83
C GLN A 30 12.16 -0.26 15.71
N PRO A 31 11.00 -0.75 15.22
CA PRO A 31 9.76 -0.84 15.98
C PRO A 31 9.93 -1.42 17.39
N GLN A 32 10.89 -2.33 17.57
CA GLN A 32 11.28 -2.92 18.84
C GLN A 32 11.84 -1.91 19.86
N GLN A 33 12.61 -0.90 19.43
CA GLN A 33 13.12 0.15 20.31
C GLN A 33 12.01 1.08 20.80
N LEU A 34 11.04 1.36 19.93
CA LEU A 34 9.86 2.14 20.28
C LEU A 34 8.99 1.41 21.31
N LEU A 35 8.82 0.09 21.13
CA LEU A 35 8.12 -0.77 22.08
C LEU A 35 8.85 -0.91 23.41
N ALA A 36 10.18 -1.02 23.40
CA ALA A 36 10.98 -1.14 24.62
C ALA A 36 10.91 0.14 25.49
N ALA A 37 10.77 1.31 24.87
CA ALA A 37 10.62 2.60 25.54
C ALA A 37 9.22 2.83 26.14
N LEU A 38 8.22 2.03 25.77
CA LEU A 38 6.90 2.08 26.37
C LEU A 38 6.87 1.32 27.70
N ASP A 39 5.99 1.80 28.59
CA ASP A 39 5.63 1.11 29.81
C ASP A 39 5.23 -0.35 29.49
N PRO A 40 5.73 -1.35 30.25
CA PRO A 40 5.43 -2.76 30.04
C PRO A 40 3.95 -3.08 29.82
N ALA A 41 3.04 -2.39 30.51
CA ALA A 41 1.60 -2.59 30.40
C ALA A 41 1.03 -2.24 29.01
N TRP A 42 1.75 -1.44 28.22
CA TRP A 42 1.30 -0.92 26.93
C TRP A 42 2.00 -1.56 25.72
N ARG A 43 3.00 -2.40 25.94
CA ARG A 43 3.82 -2.96 24.86
C ARG A 43 3.02 -3.87 23.94
N GLU A 44 2.17 -4.73 24.50
CA GLU A 44 1.37 -5.66 23.70
C GLU A 44 0.33 -4.92 22.84
N PRO A 45 -0.50 -3.99 23.38
CA PRO A 45 -1.44 -3.24 22.55
C PRO A 45 -0.75 -2.34 21.50
N ALA A 46 0.38 -1.72 21.87
CA ALA A 46 1.15 -0.92 20.94
C ALA A 46 1.75 -1.77 19.81
N SER A 47 2.14 -3.01 20.07
CA SER A 47 2.70 -3.90 19.05
C SER A 47 1.66 -4.24 17.96
N HIS A 48 0.43 -4.54 18.35
CA HIS A 48 -0.69 -4.77 17.44
C HIS A 48 -1.02 -3.51 16.62
N LEU A 49 -1.04 -2.34 17.26
CA LEU A 49 -1.28 -1.07 16.58
C LEU A 49 -0.20 -0.76 15.53
N LEU A 50 1.08 -0.93 15.89
CA LEU A 50 2.21 -0.70 14.99
C LEU A 50 2.21 -1.71 13.83
N GLN A 51 1.84 -2.96 14.07
CA GLN A 51 1.69 -3.97 13.03
C GLN A 51 0.56 -3.60 12.05
N ALA A 52 -0.61 -3.19 12.57
CA ALA A 52 -1.73 -2.74 11.75
C ALA A 52 -1.37 -1.51 10.91
N TRP A 53 -0.66 -0.54 11.47
CA TRP A 53 -0.19 0.64 10.73
C TRP A 53 0.86 0.29 9.68
N ASN A 54 1.74 -0.69 9.92
CA ASN A 54 2.71 -1.16 8.93
C ASN A 54 2.00 -1.76 7.69
N GLN A 55 0.88 -2.44 7.92
CA GLN A 55 0.05 -3.00 6.85
C GLN A 55 -0.79 -1.92 6.15
N ALA A 56 -1.36 -0.97 6.90
CA ALA A 56 -2.21 0.10 6.37
C ALA A 56 -1.46 1.05 5.42
N VAL A 57 -0.18 1.35 5.67
CA VAL A 57 0.66 2.20 4.79
C VAL A 57 0.91 1.54 3.41
N ARG A 58 0.86 0.19 3.33
CA ARG A 58 0.93 -0.50 2.02
C ARG A 58 -0.36 -0.34 1.22
N ALA A 59 -1.51 -0.22 1.89
CA ALA A 59 -2.79 -0.02 1.21
C ALA A 59 -2.93 1.40 0.64
N SER A 60 -2.51 2.44 1.37
CA SER A 60 -2.64 3.83 0.88
C SER A 60 -1.80 4.10 -0.36
N SER A 61 -0.56 3.60 -0.41
CA SER A 61 0.29 3.78 -1.60
C SER A 61 -0.20 2.99 -2.82
N VAL A 62 -0.80 1.81 -2.60
CA VAL A 62 -1.47 1.04 -3.66
C VAL A 62 -2.71 1.77 -4.16
N VAL A 63 -3.54 2.29 -3.25
CA VAL A 63 -4.75 3.06 -3.59
C VAL A 63 -4.39 4.38 -4.30
N GLU A 64 -3.37 5.09 -3.85
CA GLU A 64 -2.87 6.32 -4.48
C GLU A 64 -2.35 6.06 -5.90
N ASN A 65 -1.56 5.00 -6.07
CA ASN A 65 -1.08 4.57 -7.38
C ASN A 65 -2.26 4.21 -8.29
N TRP A 66 -3.22 3.44 -7.78
CA TRP A 66 -4.44 3.11 -8.52
C TRP A 66 -5.24 4.35 -8.92
N HIS A 67 -5.41 5.29 -7.99
CA HIS A 67 -6.08 6.55 -8.26
C HIS A 67 -5.36 7.38 -9.31
N SER A 68 -4.02 7.37 -9.35
CA SER A 68 -3.25 8.10 -10.37
C SER A 68 -3.53 7.60 -11.79
N ILE A 69 -3.92 6.33 -11.94
CA ILE A 69 -4.26 5.69 -13.22
C ILE A 69 -5.70 5.96 -13.61
N VAL A 70 -6.61 5.92 -12.64
CA VAL A 70 -8.06 6.07 -12.88
C VAL A 70 -8.46 7.54 -13.09
N ARG A 71 -7.84 8.48 -12.38
CA ARG A 71 -8.20 9.92 -12.44
C ARG A 71 -8.19 10.52 -13.85
N PRO A 72 -7.18 10.29 -14.71
CA PRO A 72 -7.19 10.81 -16.08
C PRO A 72 -8.42 10.36 -16.88
N HIS A 73 -8.86 9.11 -16.71
CA HIS A 73 -10.05 8.61 -17.39
C HIS A 73 -11.33 9.26 -16.84
N LEU A 74 -11.46 9.34 -15.52
CA LEU A 74 -12.61 9.97 -14.88
C LEU A 74 -12.72 11.47 -15.20
N ALA A 75 -11.60 12.17 -15.39
CA ALA A 75 -11.60 13.58 -15.77
C ALA A 75 -12.25 13.83 -17.14
N VAL A 76 -12.16 12.85 -18.06
CA VAL A 76 -12.72 12.95 -19.42
C VAL A 76 -14.12 12.34 -19.51
N HIS A 77 -14.32 11.13 -18.97
CA HIS A 77 -15.53 10.33 -19.21
C HIS A 77 -16.55 10.33 -18.07
N ARG A 78 -16.20 10.91 -16.90
CA ARG A 78 -17.03 11.05 -15.68
C ARG A 78 -17.66 9.75 -15.14
N SER A 79 -17.38 8.61 -15.74
CA SER A 79 -17.85 7.28 -15.37
C SER A 79 -16.74 6.26 -15.65
N LEU A 80 -16.81 5.12 -14.98
CA LEU A 80 -15.84 4.04 -15.15
C LEU A 80 -16.59 2.71 -15.17
N SER A 81 -16.67 2.09 -16.34
CA SER A 81 -17.28 0.77 -16.47
C SER A 81 -16.36 -0.32 -15.92
N ALA A 82 -16.94 -1.46 -15.51
CA ALA A 82 -16.17 -2.63 -15.06
C ALA A 82 -15.16 -3.09 -16.12
N GLY A 83 -15.54 -3.10 -17.41
CA GLY A 83 -14.63 -3.46 -18.51
C GLY A 83 -13.49 -2.47 -18.72
N MET A 84 -13.69 -1.18 -18.42
CA MET A 84 -12.59 -0.20 -18.44
C MET A 84 -11.65 -0.38 -17.25
N LEU A 85 -12.19 -0.61 -16.06
CA LEU A 85 -11.42 -0.92 -14.86
C LEU A 85 -10.52 -2.17 -15.08
N ALA A 86 -11.07 -3.22 -15.69
CA ALA A 86 -10.34 -4.43 -16.04
C ALA A 86 -9.17 -4.14 -17.00
N ARG A 87 -9.41 -3.36 -18.07
CA ARG A 87 -8.36 -2.97 -19.03
C ARG A 87 -7.25 -2.14 -18.38
N LEU A 88 -7.59 -1.16 -17.55
CA LEU A 88 -6.62 -0.37 -16.80
C LEU A 88 -5.80 -1.24 -15.84
N SER A 89 -6.42 -2.27 -15.25
CA SER A 89 -5.75 -3.21 -14.36
C SER A 89 -4.73 -4.05 -15.12
N VAL A 90 -5.12 -4.60 -16.28
CA VAL A 90 -4.23 -5.38 -17.14
C VAL A 90 -3.05 -4.52 -17.61
N TRP A 91 -3.32 -3.34 -18.19
CA TRP A 91 -2.27 -2.42 -18.62
C TRP A 91 -1.30 -2.06 -17.47
N HIS A 92 -1.83 -1.74 -16.28
CA HIS A 92 -0.99 -1.35 -15.15
C HIS A 92 -0.07 -2.50 -14.70
N ASN A 93 -0.60 -3.72 -14.60
CA ASN A 93 0.16 -4.87 -14.13
C ASN A 93 1.29 -5.26 -15.07
N HIS A 94 1.12 -5.03 -16.37
CA HIS A 94 2.15 -5.30 -17.38
C HIS A 94 3.13 -4.13 -17.60
N ARG A 95 2.79 -2.91 -17.17
CA ARG A 95 3.65 -1.75 -17.38
C ARG A 95 4.96 -1.88 -16.59
N VAL A 96 6.08 -1.91 -17.32
CA VAL A 96 7.42 -1.91 -16.75
C VAL A 96 7.74 -0.56 -16.12
N ALA A 97 8.26 -0.58 -14.89
CA ALA A 97 8.66 0.65 -14.20
C ALA A 97 9.91 1.25 -14.88
N PRO A 98 9.86 2.52 -15.35
CA PRO A 98 10.99 3.14 -16.04
C PRO A 98 12.11 3.58 -15.08
N ARG A 99 11.79 3.76 -13.79
CA ARG A 99 12.69 4.31 -12.75
C ARG A 99 12.36 3.74 -11.37
N GLY A 100 13.24 3.97 -10.40
CA GLY A 100 13.05 3.60 -8.99
C GLY A 100 13.54 2.20 -8.63
N LEU A 101 13.20 1.75 -7.42
CA LEU A 101 13.64 0.47 -6.82
C LEU A 101 13.31 -0.76 -7.69
N HIS A 102 12.27 -0.66 -8.53
CA HIS A 102 11.78 -1.74 -9.37
C HIS A 102 12.01 -1.50 -10.86
N LYS A 103 12.97 -0.65 -11.22
CA LYS A 103 13.29 -0.34 -12.61
C LYS A 103 13.48 -1.63 -13.42
N GLY A 104 12.85 -1.68 -14.60
CA GLY A 104 12.95 -2.83 -15.50
C GLY A 104 12.00 -3.98 -15.17
N LEU A 105 11.20 -3.87 -14.10
CA LEU A 105 10.19 -4.86 -13.74
C LEU A 105 8.78 -4.26 -13.75
N SER A 106 7.81 -5.05 -14.19
CA SER A 106 6.37 -4.75 -14.05
C SER A 106 5.83 -5.23 -12.68
N PRO A 107 4.67 -4.74 -12.23
CA PRO A 107 3.96 -5.35 -11.08
C PRO A 107 3.75 -6.87 -11.25
N LEU A 108 3.41 -7.33 -12.46
CA LEU A 108 3.19 -8.74 -12.76
C LEU A 108 4.47 -9.56 -12.57
N GLN A 109 5.61 -9.09 -13.06
CA GLN A 109 6.91 -9.76 -12.88
C GLN A 109 7.35 -9.81 -11.41
N ARG A 110 6.92 -8.84 -10.60
CA ARG A 110 7.21 -8.80 -9.16
C ARG A 110 6.30 -9.71 -8.32
N SER A 111 5.23 -10.23 -8.91
CA SER A 111 4.24 -11.04 -8.18
C SER A 111 4.73 -12.45 -7.84
N GLY A 112 5.85 -12.90 -8.42
CA GLY A 112 6.36 -14.26 -8.27
C GLY A 112 5.72 -15.28 -9.23
N LEU A 113 4.90 -14.83 -10.19
CA LEU A 113 4.45 -15.66 -11.30
C LEU A 113 5.65 -16.17 -12.11
N GLN A 114 5.69 -17.48 -12.36
CA GLN A 114 6.80 -18.18 -12.99
C GLN A 114 6.98 -17.78 -14.47
N GLN A 115 5.88 -17.48 -15.17
CA GLN A 115 5.88 -17.10 -16.59
C GLN A 115 4.81 -16.03 -16.84
N PRO A 116 5.06 -14.76 -16.44
CA PRO A 116 4.10 -13.70 -16.67
C PRO A 116 4.05 -13.38 -18.18
N PRO A 117 2.86 -13.31 -18.81
CA PRO A 117 2.74 -12.85 -20.19
C PRO A 117 3.39 -11.48 -20.35
N VAL A 118 4.13 -11.30 -21.44
CA VAL A 118 5.00 -10.11 -21.62
C VAL A 118 4.18 -8.93 -22.14
N ASP A 119 3.27 -9.17 -23.08
CA ASP A 119 2.42 -8.14 -23.68
C ASP A 119 1.00 -8.18 -23.11
N TRP A 120 0.50 -7.00 -22.73
CA TRP A 120 -0.84 -6.81 -22.21
C TRP A 120 -1.89 -6.80 -23.33
N LEU A 121 -1.51 -6.49 -24.56
CA LEU A 121 -2.41 -6.57 -25.72
C LEU A 121 -2.75 -8.01 -26.06
N GLU A 122 -1.75 -8.90 -26.05
CA GLU A 122 -1.94 -10.34 -26.23
C GLU A 122 -2.89 -10.92 -25.18
N VAL A 123 -2.74 -10.51 -23.90
CA VAL A 123 -3.63 -10.92 -22.80
C VAL A 123 -5.08 -10.46 -23.02
N LEU A 124 -5.27 -9.32 -23.68
CA LEU A 124 -6.59 -8.82 -24.05
C LEU A 124 -7.13 -9.44 -25.35
N GLY A 125 -6.38 -10.35 -25.98
CA GLY A 125 -6.76 -11.00 -27.24
C GLY A 125 -6.45 -10.17 -28.49
N TYR A 126 -5.71 -9.07 -28.36
CA TYR A 126 -5.21 -8.31 -29.50
C TYR A 126 -3.92 -8.96 -30.00
N VAL A 127 -4.01 -9.66 -31.12
CA VAL A 127 -2.85 -10.21 -31.82
C VAL A 127 -2.26 -9.12 -32.70
N ALA A 128 -0.93 -8.98 -32.72
CA ALA A 128 -0.27 -8.13 -33.71
C ALA A 128 -0.65 -8.63 -35.12
N PRO A 129 -0.99 -7.74 -36.06
CA PRO A 129 -1.25 -8.15 -37.44
C PRO A 129 -0.01 -8.88 -37.97
N ALA A 130 -0.23 -10.04 -38.60
CA ALA A 130 0.85 -10.77 -39.27
C ALA A 130 1.49 -9.82 -40.30
N ALA A 131 2.82 -9.68 -40.21
CA ALA A 131 3.62 -8.86 -41.12
C ALA A 131 3.66 -9.44 -42.53
#